data_AF-A0A355S4K6-F1
#
_entry.id   AF-A0A355S4K6-F1
#
_cell.length_a   1.000
_cell.length_b   1.000
_cell.length_c   1.000
_cell.angle_alpha   90.00
_cell.angle_beta   90.00
_cell.angle_gamma   90.00
#
_symmetry.space_group_name_H-M   'P 1'
#
loop_
_entity.id
_entity.type
_entity.pdbx_description
1 polymer ?
#
loop_
_entity_poly.entity_id
_entity_poly.type
_entity_poly.pdbx_seq_one_letter_code
_entity_poly.pdbx_strand_id
1 'polypeptide(L)'
;MGYRTNNSIQLSTKPDFNECMERVYAWYNNDIIDRVPVRFSAHNAEYNHIDKENRWKSLRDRWFDVEYQISKFEKEIENKEFLAETFPVYWPNLGPNVYACMLGLDVEFGEVTTWANRIMDSCDELDKLAFSKDSIYFKKLEELTYAALERCGDRDLVGYTDIHHGA
;
A
#
# COMPACT_ATOMS: atom_id res chain seq x y z
N MET A 1 -23.90 -15.67 8.25
CA MET A 1 -22.86 -16.71 8.13
C MET A 1 -21.58 -16.10 8.69
N GLY A 2 -21.24 -16.38 9.96
CA GLY A 2 -20.15 -15.69 10.64
C GLY A 2 -18.79 -16.22 10.17
N TYR A 3 -18.00 -15.37 9.52
CA TYR A 3 -16.57 -15.64 9.32
C TYR A 3 -15.87 -15.50 10.68
N ARG A 4 -15.95 -16.53 11.53
CA ARG A 4 -15.02 -16.67 12.66
C ARG A 4 -13.70 -17.18 12.11
N THR A 5 -12.84 -16.29 11.64
CA THR A 5 -11.41 -16.59 11.51
C THR A 5 -10.85 -16.68 12.91
N ASN A 6 -10.61 -17.91 13.36
CA ASN A 6 -10.18 -18.26 14.71
C ASN A 6 -8.69 -17.95 14.99
N ASN A 7 -8.11 -16.97 14.29
CA ASN A 7 -6.75 -16.49 14.52
C ASN A 7 -6.85 -15.02 14.92
N SER A 8 -6.76 -14.75 16.22
CA SER A 8 -6.52 -13.39 16.71
C SER A 8 -5.15 -12.94 16.19
N ILE A 9 -5.12 -11.89 15.38
CA ILE A 9 -3.85 -11.29 14.94
C ILE A 9 -3.25 -10.59 16.16
N GLN A 10 -1.97 -10.86 16.45
CA GLN A 10 -1.24 -10.23 17.54
C GLN A 10 -0.18 -9.31 16.92
N LEU A 11 -0.36 -8.00 17.10
CA LEU A 11 0.60 -7.01 16.64
C LEU A 11 1.29 -6.36 17.84
N SER A 12 2.61 -6.45 17.92
CA SER A 12 3.41 -5.86 19.01
C SER A 12 3.31 -4.34 19.06
N THR A 13 3.07 -3.70 17.91
CA THR A 13 2.88 -2.24 17.73
C THR A 13 1.42 -1.79 17.86
N LYS A 14 0.46 -2.73 17.86
CA LYS A 14 -0.97 -2.47 18.09
C LYS A 14 -1.59 -3.60 18.93
N PRO A 15 -1.30 -3.68 20.24
CA PRO A 15 -1.76 -4.78 21.09
C PRO A 15 -3.28 -4.94 21.17
N ASP A 16 -4.01 -3.84 20.98
CA ASP A 16 -5.48 -3.75 20.95
C ASP A 16 -6.05 -3.91 19.52
N PHE A 17 -5.29 -4.46 18.57
CA PHE A 17 -5.71 -4.66 17.18
C PHE A 17 -7.08 -5.34 17.05
N ASN A 18 -7.28 -6.45 17.77
CA ASN A 18 -8.51 -7.23 17.65
C ASN A 18 -9.73 -6.44 18.13
N GLU A 19 -9.62 -5.69 19.24
CA GLU A 19 -10.69 -4.85 19.78
C GLU A 19 -11.04 -3.69 18.81
N CYS A 20 -10.02 -3.09 18.18
CA CYS A 20 -10.21 -2.10 17.13
C CYS A 20 -10.93 -2.68 15.90
N MET A 21 -10.56 -3.89 15.47
CA MET A 21 -11.22 -4.56 14.34
C MET A 21 -12.68 -4.91 14.62
N GLU A 22 -13.04 -5.25 15.86
CA GLU A 22 -14.45 -5.44 16.24
C GLU A 22 -15.29 -4.20 15.92
N ARG A 23 -14.79 -3.00 16.23
CA ARG A 23 -15.48 -1.74 15.89
C ARG A 23 -15.55 -1.49 14.39
N VAL A 24 -14.47 -1.80 13.66
CA VAL A 24 -14.45 -1.70 12.19
C VAL A 24 -15.51 -2.61 11.57
N TYR A 25 -15.60 -3.87 12.02
CA TYR A 25 -16.60 -4.80 11.51
C TYR A 25 -18.03 -4.40 11.92
N ALA A 26 -18.24 -3.94 13.15
CA ALA A 26 -19.54 -3.44 13.58
C ALA A 26 -20.03 -2.31 12.68
N TRP A 27 -19.16 -1.34 12.36
CA TRP A 27 -19.48 -0.25 11.43
C TRP A 27 -19.96 -0.77 10.06
N TYR A 28 -19.26 -1.72 9.46
CA TYR A 28 -19.67 -2.30 8.17
C TYR A 28 -20.97 -3.12 8.24
N ASN A 29 -21.33 -3.61 9.42
CA ASN A 29 -22.61 -4.29 9.65
C ASN A 29 -23.75 -3.33 10.02
N ASN A 30 -23.52 -2.02 9.99
CA ASN A 30 -24.45 -0.99 10.48
C ASN A 30 -24.77 -1.10 11.99
N ASP A 31 -23.82 -1.61 12.77
CA ASP A 31 -23.88 -1.70 14.23
C ASP A 31 -22.89 -0.73 14.88
N ILE A 32 -23.10 -0.44 16.17
CA ILE A 32 -22.19 0.33 17.01
C ILE A 32 -21.95 -0.45 18.31
N ILE A 33 -20.69 -0.63 18.69
CA ILE A 33 -20.31 -1.28 19.95
C ILE A 33 -20.38 -0.26 21.09
N ASP A 34 -19.53 0.76 21.02
CA ASP A 34 -19.38 1.80 22.04
C ASP A 34 -19.19 3.20 21.43
N ARG A 35 -18.47 3.28 20.31
CA ARG A 35 -18.24 4.47 19.50
C ARG A 35 -18.00 4.10 18.03
N VAL A 36 -17.98 5.10 17.17
CA VAL A 36 -17.56 4.93 15.77
C VAL A 36 -16.04 4.64 15.69
N PRO A 37 -15.59 3.88 14.68
CA PRO A 37 -14.17 3.72 14.42
C PRO A 37 -13.54 5.04 13.96
N VAL A 38 -12.34 5.36 14.46
CA VAL A 38 -11.60 6.58 14.14
C VAL A 38 -10.18 6.21 13.74
N ARG A 39 -9.71 6.77 12.62
CA ARG A 39 -8.32 6.63 12.16
C ARG A 39 -7.63 7.99 12.15
N PHE A 40 -6.35 8.00 12.50
CA PHE A 40 -5.50 9.18 12.44
C PHE A 40 -4.53 9.06 11.27
N SER A 41 -4.34 10.16 10.55
CA SER A 41 -3.33 10.28 9.49
C SER A 41 -2.65 11.64 9.60
N ALA A 42 -1.33 11.66 9.68
CA ALA A 42 -0.57 12.90 9.63
C ALA A 42 -0.70 13.53 8.24
N HIS A 43 -0.97 14.83 8.20
CA HIS A 43 -0.98 15.58 6.95
C HIS A 43 0.46 15.71 6.41
N ASN A 44 0.66 15.53 5.10
CA ASN A 44 1.95 15.65 4.42
C ASN A 44 3.05 14.72 4.97
N ALA A 45 2.68 13.55 5.52
CA ALA A 45 3.64 12.61 6.07
C ALA A 45 4.69 12.18 5.04
N GLU A 46 4.29 12.09 3.77
CA GLU A 46 5.12 11.77 2.61
C GLU A 46 6.25 12.79 2.36
N TYR A 47 6.12 14.03 2.83
CA TYR A 47 7.12 15.09 2.69
C TYR A 47 8.07 15.20 3.90
N ASN A 48 7.82 14.46 4.98
CA ASN A 48 8.68 14.52 6.17
C ASN A 48 10.04 13.85 5.96
N HIS A 49 10.22 13.13 4.86
CA HIS A 49 11.46 12.44 4.52
C HIS A 49 12.13 13.12 3.33
N ILE A 50 13.26 13.80 3.60
CA ILE A 50 14.15 14.29 2.55
C ILE A 50 15.07 13.14 2.17
N ASP A 51 14.78 12.52 1.04
CA ASP A 51 15.68 11.53 0.44
C ASP A 51 16.95 12.21 -0.06
N LYS A 52 18.10 11.53 0.09
CA LYS A 52 19.35 12.03 -0.48
C LYS A 52 19.30 11.86 -2.00
N GLU A 53 19.23 12.98 -2.73
CA GLU A 53 19.07 13.04 -4.19
C GLU A 53 20.07 12.17 -4.98
N ASN A 54 21.26 11.91 -4.42
CA ASN A 54 22.34 11.21 -5.15
C ASN A 54 22.33 9.68 -5.04
N ARG A 55 21.36 9.05 -4.36
CA ARG A 55 21.35 7.57 -4.20
C ARG A 55 20.87 6.84 -5.46
N TRP A 56 19.95 7.43 -6.23
CA TRP A 56 19.34 6.79 -7.39
C TRP A 56 19.56 7.61 -8.66
N LYS A 57 19.61 6.93 -9.81
CA LYS A 57 19.79 7.58 -11.13
C LYS A 57 18.49 8.20 -11.65
N SER A 58 17.36 7.70 -11.17
CA SER A 58 16.02 8.16 -11.53
C SER A 58 15.04 7.94 -10.38
N LEU A 59 13.89 8.62 -10.42
CA LEU A 59 12.81 8.39 -9.46
C LEU A 59 12.28 6.95 -9.58
N ARG A 60 12.16 6.41 -10.79
CA ARG A 60 11.78 5.01 -10.99
C ARG A 60 12.69 4.05 -10.22
N ASP A 61 14.01 4.26 -10.26
CA ASP A 61 14.95 3.42 -9.51
C ASP A 61 14.72 3.50 -7.99
N ARG A 62 14.33 4.67 -7.46
CA ARG A 62 13.95 4.84 -6.04
C ARG A 62 12.68 4.08 -5.69
N TRP A 63 11.64 4.21 -6.52
CA TRP A 63 10.38 3.49 -6.34
C TRP A 63 10.56 1.96 -6.43
N PHE A 64 11.53 1.49 -7.22
CA PHE A 64 11.80 0.07 -7.47
C PHE A 64 12.83 -0.55 -6.50
N ASP A 65 13.45 0.26 -5.63
CA ASP A 65 14.40 -0.17 -4.60
C ASP A 65 13.64 -0.75 -3.39
N VAL A 66 13.44 -2.07 -3.41
CA VAL A 66 12.66 -2.82 -2.41
C VAL A 66 13.19 -2.60 -0.99
N GLU A 67 14.50 -2.70 -0.82
CA GLU A 67 15.16 -2.52 0.48
C GLU A 67 14.92 -1.13 1.04
N TYR A 68 15.02 -0.10 0.19
CA TYR A 68 14.70 1.27 0.59
C TYR A 68 13.23 1.43 0.98
N GLN A 69 12.29 0.97 0.15
CA GLN A 69 10.85 1.16 0.40
C GLN A 69 10.41 0.51 1.71
N ILE A 70 10.88 -0.71 1.99
CA ILE A 70 10.53 -1.41 3.23
C ILE A 70 11.24 -0.77 4.43
N SER A 71 12.55 -0.50 4.33
CA SER A 71 13.30 0.11 5.44
C SER A 71 12.81 1.52 5.78
N LYS A 72 12.27 2.25 4.80
CA LYS A 72 11.62 3.55 5.02
C LYS A 72 10.38 3.37 5.90
N PHE A 73 9.49 2.46 5.53
CA PHE A 73 8.29 2.16 6.31
C PHE A 73 8.62 1.66 7.71
N GLU A 74 9.58 0.74 7.86
CA GLU A 74 10.03 0.23 9.16
C GLU A 74 10.49 1.36 10.09
N LYS A 75 11.28 2.32 9.58
CA LYS A 75 11.69 3.52 10.32
C LYS A 75 10.54 4.46 10.60
N GLU A 76 9.57 4.56 9.69
CA GLU A 76 8.40 5.39 9.89
C GLU A 76 7.55 4.85 11.04
N ILE A 77 7.39 3.54 11.20
CA ILE A 77 6.62 2.96 12.31
C ILE A 77 7.43 2.82 13.60
N GLU A 78 8.76 2.91 13.51
CA GLU A 78 9.66 2.86 14.66
C GLU A 78 9.31 3.96 15.67
N ASN A 79 9.06 3.58 16.92
CA ASN A 79 8.66 4.48 18.01
C ASN A 79 7.32 5.22 17.80
N LYS A 80 6.47 4.81 16.85
CA LYS A 80 5.10 5.34 16.74
C LYS A 80 4.14 4.56 17.63
N GLU A 81 3.26 5.32 18.30
CA GLU A 81 2.08 4.78 18.95
C GLU A 81 0.87 4.89 18.01
N PHE A 82 0.22 3.76 17.73
CA PHE A 82 -0.93 3.69 16.83
C PHE A 82 -2.23 3.83 17.62
N LEU A 83 -2.83 5.02 17.57
CA LEU A 83 -4.03 5.36 18.34
C LEU A 83 -5.32 4.94 17.61
N ALA A 84 -6.34 4.53 18.38
CA ALA A 84 -7.66 4.12 17.88
C ALA A 84 -7.56 3.07 16.75
N GLU A 85 -8.40 3.12 15.72
CA GLU A 85 -8.40 2.20 14.58
C GLU A 85 -7.39 2.66 13.50
N THR A 86 -6.22 3.11 13.95
CA THR A 86 -5.04 3.36 13.10
C THR A 86 -4.14 2.15 13.18
N PHE A 87 -3.71 1.62 12.03
CA PHE A 87 -2.97 0.35 11.97
C PHE A 87 -1.61 0.51 11.28
N PRO A 88 -0.58 -0.23 11.71
CA PRO A 88 0.70 -0.32 11.02
C PRO A 88 0.55 -1.21 9.79
N VAL A 89 0.39 -0.61 8.62
CA VAL A 89 0.22 -1.35 7.36
C VAL A 89 1.26 -0.89 6.35
N TYR A 90 2.15 -1.79 5.94
CA TYR A 90 3.00 -1.58 4.79
C TYR A 90 2.16 -1.65 3.51
N TRP A 91 2.27 -0.63 2.67
CA TRP A 91 1.55 -0.57 1.41
C TRP A 91 2.51 -0.73 0.23
N PRO A 92 2.64 -1.93 -0.36
CA PRO A 92 3.48 -2.13 -1.55
C PRO A 92 2.83 -1.41 -2.74
N ASN A 93 3.29 -0.21 -3.06
CA ASN A 93 2.66 0.63 -4.08
C ASN A 93 3.66 1.27 -5.05
N LEU A 94 3.29 1.31 -6.33
CA LEU A 94 4.03 1.99 -7.40
C LEU A 94 3.25 3.17 -7.99
N GLY A 95 2.35 3.73 -7.19
CA GLY A 95 1.58 4.92 -7.50
C GLY A 95 0.19 4.58 -8.03
N PRO A 96 -0.65 5.60 -8.22
CA PRO A 96 -2.05 5.39 -8.54
C PRO A 96 -2.25 4.56 -9.82
N ASN A 97 -1.45 4.80 -10.84
CA ASN A 97 -1.66 4.16 -12.15
C ASN A 97 -1.13 2.71 -12.25
N VAL A 98 -0.67 2.10 -11.14
CA VAL A 98 0.04 0.81 -11.20
C VAL A 98 -0.78 -0.32 -11.82
N TYR A 99 -2.09 -0.36 -11.57
CA TYR A 99 -2.96 -1.37 -12.17
C TYR A 99 -3.02 -1.20 -13.69
N ALA A 100 -3.18 0.03 -14.19
CA ALA A 100 -3.14 0.31 -15.61
C ALA A 100 -1.76 -0.02 -16.22
N CYS A 101 -0.66 0.13 -15.48
CA CYS A 101 0.66 -0.32 -15.92
C CYS A 101 0.75 -1.85 -16.12
N MET A 102 -0.06 -2.62 -15.39
CA MET A 102 -0.20 -4.06 -15.64
C MET A 102 -1.00 -4.38 -16.90
N LEU A 103 -1.77 -3.41 -17.42
CA LEU A 103 -2.51 -3.48 -18.68
C LEU A 103 -1.71 -2.94 -19.89
N GLY A 104 -0.47 -2.47 -19.67
CA GLY A 104 0.43 -1.97 -20.72
C GLY A 104 0.72 -0.47 -20.67
N LEU A 105 0.21 0.26 -19.67
CA LEU A 105 0.44 1.70 -19.52
C LEU A 105 1.89 1.97 -19.10
N ASP A 106 2.46 3.03 -19.68
CA ASP A 106 3.70 3.62 -19.17
C ASP A 106 3.41 4.87 -18.34
N VAL A 107 4.28 5.14 -17.36
CA VAL A 107 4.09 6.25 -16.42
C VAL A 107 5.39 7.01 -16.20
N GLU A 108 5.24 8.31 -15.96
CA GLU A 108 6.31 9.13 -15.41
C GLU A 108 6.27 9.07 -13.88
N PHE A 109 7.42 8.78 -13.26
CA PHE A 109 7.57 8.76 -11.81
C PHE A 109 7.88 10.15 -11.28
N GLY A 110 7.00 10.67 -10.43
CA GLY A 110 7.23 11.86 -9.61
C GLY A 110 7.71 11.50 -8.20
N GLU A 111 7.88 12.53 -7.36
CA GLU A 111 8.42 12.34 -6.01
C GLU A 111 7.50 11.54 -5.08
N VAL A 112 6.18 11.73 -5.22
CA VAL A 112 5.16 11.11 -4.36
C VAL A 112 3.99 10.52 -5.16
N THR A 113 4.04 10.58 -6.50
CA THR A 113 2.96 10.10 -7.38
C THR A 113 3.51 9.65 -8.73
N THR A 114 2.66 9.05 -9.56
CA THR A 114 2.94 8.73 -10.96
C THR A 114 1.94 9.41 -11.88
N TRP A 115 2.40 9.79 -13.08
CA TRP A 115 1.57 10.41 -14.11
C TRP A 115 1.44 9.46 -15.31
N ALA A 116 0.21 9.19 -15.72
CA ALA A 116 -0.07 8.29 -16.83
C ALA A 116 0.30 8.93 -18.18
N ASN A 117 1.01 8.17 -19.01
CA ASN A 117 1.15 8.50 -20.43
C ASN A 117 -0.06 8.02 -21.21
N ARG A 118 -0.33 8.60 -22.39
CA ARG A 118 -1.42 8.09 -23.22
C ARG A 118 -1.10 6.70 -23.74
N ILE A 119 -1.99 5.72 -23.50
CA ILE A 119 -1.86 4.34 -23.99
C ILE A 119 -2.69 4.05 -25.25
N MET A 120 -3.80 4.76 -25.45
CA MET A 120 -4.72 4.60 -26.58
C MET A 120 -5.25 5.95 -27.03
N ASP A 121 -5.56 6.06 -28.32
CA ASP A 121 -6.18 7.26 -28.91
C ASP A 121 -7.70 7.09 -29.04
N SER A 122 -8.21 5.86 -29.06
CA SER A 122 -9.64 5.56 -29.19
C SER A 122 -10.05 4.25 -28.51
N CYS A 123 -11.36 4.06 -28.29
CA CYS A 123 -11.92 2.81 -27.75
C CYS A 123 -11.79 1.61 -28.68
N ASP A 124 -11.52 1.81 -29.98
CA ASP A 124 -11.30 0.72 -30.94
C ASP A 124 -10.02 -0.07 -30.64
N GLU A 125 -9.16 0.45 -29.76
CA GLU A 125 -7.89 -0.14 -29.35
C GLU A 125 -7.98 -0.93 -28.04
N LEU A 126 -9.17 -1.06 -27.45
CA LEU A 126 -9.37 -1.75 -26.17
C LEU A 126 -8.83 -3.19 -26.17
N ASP A 127 -8.91 -3.88 -27.31
CA ASP A 127 -8.40 -5.25 -27.46
C ASP A 127 -6.88 -5.36 -27.30
N LYS A 128 -6.15 -4.24 -27.31
CA LYS A 128 -4.70 -4.19 -27.04
C LYS A 128 -4.39 -4.24 -25.55
N LEU A 129 -5.35 -3.92 -24.69
CA LEU A 129 -5.16 -3.94 -23.24
C LEU A 129 -5.30 -5.37 -22.73
N ALA A 130 -4.25 -5.84 -22.07
CA ALA A 130 -4.26 -7.16 -21.47
C ALA A 130 -3.50 -7.13 -20.15
N PHE A 131 -4.14 -7.62 -19.09
CA PHE A 131 -3.46 -7.84 -17.83
C PHE A 131 -2.32 -8.84 -18.03
N SER A 132 -1.11 -8.42 -17.65
CA SER A 132 0.09 -9.23 -17.77
C SER A 132 0.78 -9.36 -16.43
N LYS A 133 0.86 -10.60 -15.93
CA LYS A 133 1.75 -10.96 -14.81
C LYS A 133 3.22 -10.83 -15.17
N ASP A 134 3.53 -10.80 -16.47
CA ASP A 134 4.89 -10.56 -16.95
C ASP A 134 5.28 -9.09 -16.93
N SER A 135 4.33 -8.18 -16.69
CA SER A 135 4.59 -6.75 -16.50
C SER A 135 5.65 -6.53 -15.43
N ILE A 136 6.57 -5.63 -15.72
CA ILE A 136 7.62 -5.24 -14.78
C ILE A 136 7.05 -4.66 -13.49
N TYR A 137 5.87 -4.05 -13.54
CA TYR A 137 5.16 -3.50 -12.39
C TYR A 137 4.55 -4.60 -11.52
N PHE A 138 3.93 -5.63 -12.14
CA PHE A 138 3.39 -6.77 -11.40
C PHE A 138 4.51 -7.52 -10.67
N LYS A 139 5.60 -7.87 -11.39
CA LYS A 139 6.76 -8.54 -10.81
C LYS A 139 7.40 -7.73 -9.68
N LYS A 140 7.52 -6.41 -9.83
CA LYS A 140 8.07 -5.55 -8.78
C LYS A 140 7.15 -5.47 -7.57
N LEU A 141 5.82 -5.47 -7.75
CA LEU A 141 4.88 -5.53 -6.64
C LEU A 141 4.93 -6.86 -5.90
N GLU A 142 5.10 -7.98 -6.61
CA GLU A 142 5.35 -9.27 -5.96
C GLU A 142 6.64 -9.21 -5.12
N GLU A 143 7.72 -8.67 -5.68
CA GLU A 143 9.00 -8.52 -4.98
C GLU A 143 8.86 -7.67 -3.71
N LEU A 144 8.20 -6.51 -3.78
CA LEU A 144 7.91 -5.65 -2.63
C LEU A 144 7.05 -6.38 -1.58
N THR A 145 6.02 -7.09 -2.02
CA THR A 145 5.06 -7.77 -1.14
C THR A 145 5.73 -8.93 -0.41
N TYR A 146 6.46 -9.79 -1.12
CA TYR A 146 7.14 -10.94 -0.53
C TYR A 146 8.26 -10.51 0.42
N ALA A 147 9.08 -9.53 0.03
CA ALA A 147 10.11 -9.01 0.92
C ALA A 147 9.54 -8.36 2.19
N ALA A 148 8.38 -7.69 2.09
CA ALA A 148 7.71 -7.15 3.27
C ALA A 148 7.15 -8.26 4.17
N LEU A 149 6.55 -9.30 3.60
CA LEU A 149 6.03 -10.46 4.34
C LEU A 149 7.14 -11.22 5.09
N GLU A 150 8.35 -11.28 4.52
CA GLU A 150 9.52 -11.87 5.18
C GLU A 150 10.00 -11.04 6.38
N ARG A 151 9.70 -9.74 6.42
CA ARG A 151 10.24 -8.78 7.40
C ARG A 151 9.25 -8.31 8.45
N CYS A 152 7.94 -8.31 8.17
CA CYS A 152 6.92 -7.71 9.03
C CYS A 152 6.84 -8.35 10.42
N GLY A 153 6.99 -9.67 10.50
CA GLY A 153 6.87 -10.42 11.75
C GLY A 153 5.52 -10.15 12.43
N ASP A 154 5.57 -9.74 13.70
CA ASP A 154 4.41 -9.31 14.49
C ASP A 154 4.26 -7.78 14.59
N ARG A 155 5.01 -7.00 13.82
CA ARG A 155 5.09 -5.54 13.99
C ARG A 155 4.13 -4.76 13.10
N ASP A 156 3.72 -5.35 11.98
CA ASP A 156 2.92 -4.67 10.97
C ASP A 156 2.19 -5.68 10.08
N LEU A 157 1.22 -5.17 9.33
CA LEU A 157 0.49 -5.91 8.31
C LEU A 157 1.03 -5.53 6.93
N VAL A 158 1.03 -6.49 6.01
CA VAL A 158 1.32 -6.21 4.59
C VAL A 158 -0.02 -6.07 3.85
N GLY A 159 -0.25 -4.87 3.31
CA GLY A 159 -1.42 -4.56 2.49
C GLY A 159 -1.26 -5.01 1.05
N TYR A 160 -2.25 -4.65 0.23
CA TYR A 160 -2.20 -4.82 -1.22
C TYR A 160 -2.09 -3.47 -1.92
N THR A 161 -1.54 -3.47 -3.12
CA THR A 161 -1.28 -2.27 -3.91
C THR A 161 -2.54 -1.52 -4.34
N ASP A 162 -2.40 -0.40 -5.04
CA ASP A 162 -3.56 0.26 -5.63
C ASP A 162 -4.16 -0.57 -6.79
N ILE A 163 -5.47 -0.82 -6.74
CA ILE A 163 -6.23 -1.60 -7.73
C ILE A 163 -7.39 -0.77 -8.30
N HIS A 164 -7.34 0.56 -8.23
CA HIS A 164 -8.35 1.33 -8.97
C HIS A 164 -8.16 1.07 -10.47
N HIS A 165 -9.28 0.92 -11.15
CA HIS A 165 -9.32 0.61 -12.58
C HIS A 165 -8.83 1.76 -13.48
N GLY A 166 -8.44 2.91 -12.90
CA GLY A 166 -7.87 4.06 -13.63
C GLY A 166 -8.81 4.60 -14.70
N ALA A 167 -9.66 5.58 -14.34
CA ALA A 167 -10.51 6.40 -15.23
C ALA A 167 -11.31 5.67 -16.33
#